data_AF-A0A812XZ61-F1
#
_entry.id   AF-A0A812XZ61-F1
#
_cell.length_a   1.000
_cell.length_b   1.000
_cell.length_c   1.000
_cell.angle_alpha   90.00
_cell.angle_beta   90.00
_cell.angle_gamma   90.00
#
_symmetry.space_group_name_H-M   'P 1'
#
loop_
_entity.id
_entity.type
_entity.pdbx_description
1 polymer ?
#
loop_
_entity_poly.entity_id
_entity_poly.type
_entity_poly.pdbx_seq_one_letter_code
_entity_poly.pdbx_strand_id
1 'polypeptide(L)'
;LRMEDGDWYRSSPLPAFGNHLPPHLHTFLETRVSHGLDLHELAIVAGLLEHKVHDQAEKRLALAYKALKQERAPVSRNDAFDIMHTYLATYILGKEDEGESESVAIEKMLTSRQHLDGGYYPRWTEAAELLQQAADAVAPGASSFEFAQILASLERVADQIFHLENRECGAIRQQLTQLEDHDASGRVTLADFYNTTLHNFFSSAFTESEHYLRDAGALDESVPGMPRVIIPNYLMLDSNCLGSSEYYAVCCIDECEVLLDTIESQIHAPTASPKQLTQLVSSLGAEYALDE
;
A
#
# COMPACT_ATOMS: atom_id res chain seq x y z
N LEU A 1 -11.33 -3.16 5.47
CA LEU A 1 -12.71 -3.57 5.08
C LEU A 1 -12.96 -4.95 5.68
N ARG A 2 -14.04 -5.15 6.45
CA ARG A 2 -14.32 -6.42 7.12
C ARG A 2 -14.96 -7.37 6.10
N MET A 3 -14.31 -8.50 5.81
CA MET A 3 -14.89 -9.55 4.98
C MET A 3 -15.93 -10.32 5.81
N GLU A 4 -17.19 -9.94 5.69
CA GLU A 4 -18.28 -10.88 5.92
C GLU A 4 -18.57 -11.53 4.56
N ASP A 5 -18.37 -12.85 4.48
CA ASP A 5 -18.93 -13.74 3.44
C ASP A 5 -18.17 -14.00 2.13
N GLY A 6 -16.85 -13.78 2.01
CA GLY A 6 -16.02 -14.41 0.96
C GLY A 6 -16.45 -14.21 -0.51
N ASP A 7 -17.42 -13.34 -0.76
CA ASP A 7 -18.01 -13.03 -2.06
C ASP A 7 -17.42 -11.70 -2.53
N TRP A 8 -16.35 -11.77 -3.32
CA TRP A 8 -15.74 -10.64 -4.02
C TRP A 8 -16.75 -9.80 -4.84
N TYR A 9 -17.90 -10.38 -5.19
CA TYR A 9 -18.95 -9.74 -6.00
C TYR A 9 -19.92 -8.85 -5.21
N ARG A 10 -19.94 -8.89 -3.88
CA ARG A 10 -20.98 -8.21 -3.06
C ARG A 10 -20.49 -7.05 -2.20
N SER A 11 -19.18 -6.83 -2.12
CA SER A 11 -18.62 -5.69 -1.42
C SER A 11 -18.85 -4.42 -2.24
N SER A 12 -19.76 -3.56 -1.81
CA SER A 12 -19.82 -2.19 -2.33
C SER A 12 -18.47 -1.51 -2.05
N PRO A 13 -17.83 -0.84 -3.02
CA PRO A 13 -16.59 -0.08 -2.79
C PRO A 13 -16.86 1.22 -2.01
N LEU A 14 -18.12 1.58 -1.80
CA LEU A 14 -18.52 2.85 -1.19
C LEU A 14 -18.11 3.09 0.25
N PRO A 15 -17.96 2.07 1.12
CA PRO A 15 -17.37 2.27 2.43
C PRO A 15 -15.94 2.82 2.34
N ALA A 16 -15.17 2.54 1.28
CA ALA A 16 -13.85 3.12 1.06
C ALA A 16 -13.91 4.63 0.78
N PHE A 17 -15.07 5.13 0.32
CA PHE A 17 -15.30 6.55 0.12
C PHE A 17 -15.96 7.25 1.33
N GLY A 18 -16.27 6.50 2.40
CA GLY A 18 -16.77 7.03 3.68
C GLY A 18 -17.91 8.04 3.53
N ASN A 19 -17.83 9.17 4.24
CA ASN A 19 -18.74 10.31 4.05
C ASN A 19 -18.17 11.37 3.08
N HIS A 20 -17.11 11.03 2.34
CA HIS A 20 -16.31 11.98 1.58
C HIS A 20 -16.86 12.27 0.18
N LEU A 21 -17.84 11.49 -0.25
CA LEU A 21 -18.61 11.74 -1.46
C LEU A 21 -19.86 12.56 -1.13
N PRO A 22 -20.19 13.58 -1.94
CA PRO A 22 -21.49 14.20 -1.93
C PRO A 22 -22.62 13.16 -1.96
N PRO A 23 -23.74 13.34 -1.21
CA PRO A 23 -24.79 12.32 -1.09
C PRO A 23 -25.37 11.82 -2.43
N HIS A 24 -25.36 12.67 -3.45
CA HIS A 24 -25.82 12.31 -4.79
C HIS A 24 -24.87 11.35 -5.51
N LEU A 25 -23.55 11.46 -5.28
CA LEU A 25 -22.55 10.53 -5.84
C LEU A 25 -22.57 9.19 -5.10
N HIS A 26 -22.82 9.21 -3.78
CA HIS A 26 -23.07 8.00 -2.99
C HIS A 26 -24.24 7.20 -3.57
N THR A 27 -25.40 7.83 -3.68
CA THR A 27 -26.62 7.20 -4.20
C THR A 27 -26.43 6.70 -5.63
N PHE A 28 -25.73 7.47 -6.46
CA PHE A 28 -25.41 7.10 -7.83
C PHE A 28 -24.55 5.84 -7.89
N LEU A 29 -23.46 5.78 -7.13
CA LEU A 29 -22.57 4.64 -7.09
C LEU A 29 -23.24 3.41 -6.47
N GLU A 30 -24.07 3.56 -5.42
CA GLU A 30 -24.79 2.41 -4.83
C GLU A 30 -25.71 1.77 -5.86
N THR A 31 -26.40 2.60 -6.63
CA THR A 31 -27.37 2.14 -7.63
C THR A 31 -26.65 1.51 -8.84
N ARG A 32 -25.49 2.03 -9.24
CA ARG A 32 -24.78 1.63 -10.46
C ARG A 32 -23.78 0.50 -10.27
N VAL A 33 -23.08 0.41 -9.14
CA VAL A 33 -22.07 -0.65 -8.89
C VAL A 33 -22.69 -2.05 -9.05
N SER A 34 -23.95 -2.23 -8.65
CA SER A 34 -24.68 -3.48 -8.83
C SER A 34 -24.92 -3.89 -10.30
N HIS A 35 -24.77 -2.96 -11.24
CA HIS A 35 -24.98 -3.16 -12.68
C HIS A 35 -23.69 -2.96 -13.51
N GLY A 36 -22.57 -2.63 -12.85
CA GLY A 36 -21.32 -2.25 -13.48
C GLY A 36 -21.26 -0.74 -13.84
N LEU A 37 -20.04 -0.22 -13.95
CA LEU A 37 -19.77 1.15 -14.40
C LEU A 37 -19.39 1.15 -15.88
N ASP A 38 -19.87 2.12 -16.64
CA ASP A 38 -19.31 2.38 -17.97
C ASP A 38 -17.98 3.16 -17.87
N LEU A 39 -17.28 3.32 -19.00
CA LEU A 39 -15.96 3.96 -19.02
C LEU A 39 -16.00 5.42 -18.55
N HIS A 40 -17.08 6.15 -18.81
CA HIS A 40 -17.21 7.54 -18.40
C HIS A 40 -17.44 7.63 -16.89
N GLU A 41 -18.28 6.75 -16.35
CA GLU A 41 -18.52 6.65 -14.93
C GLU A 41 -17.25 6.22 -14.17
N LEU A 42 -16.51 5.25 -14.70
CA LEU A 42 -15.22 4.84 -14.16
C LEU A 42 -14.21 6.00 -14.15
N ALA A 43 -14.14 6.79 -15.22
CA ALA A 43 -13.28 7.97 -15.28
C ALA A 43 -13.67 9.04 -14.23
N ILE A 44 -14.97 9.22 -13.97
CA ILE A 44 -15.44 10.11 -12.89
C ILE A 44 -14.97 9.59 -11.53
N VAL A 45 -15.15 8.30 -11.25
CA VAL A 45 -14.73 7.70 -9.98
C VAL A 45 -13.21 7.82 -9.79
N ALA A 46 -12.43 7.54 -10.83
CA ALA A 46 -10.98 7.70 -10.82
C ALA A 46 -10.57 9.16 -10.53
N GLY A 47 -11.15 10.13 -11.26
CA GLY A 47 -10.85 11.54 -11.02
C GLY A 47 -11.27 12.04 -9.63
N LEU A 48 -12.34 11.50 -9.07
CA LEU A 48 -12.74 11.78 -7.69
C LEU A 48 -11.73 11.23 -6.68
N LEU A 49 -11.26 10.00 -6.89
CA LEU A 49 -10.26 9.38 -6.03
C LEU A 49 -8.93 10.14 -6.09
N GLU A 50 -8.44 10.46 -7.29
CA GLU A 50 -7.22 11.26 -7.51
C GLU A 50 -7.31 12.62 -6.82
N HIS A 51 -8.45 13.31 -6.97
CA HIS A 51 -8.68 14.60 -6.31
C HIS A 51 -8.63 14.48 -4.78
N LYS A 52 -9.17 13.40 -4.21
CA LYS A 52 -9.14 13.16 -2.75
C LYS A 52 -7.75 12.83 -2.23
N VAL A 53 -6.99 12.03 -2.97
CA VAL A 53 -5.59 11.74 -2.65
C VAL A 53 -4.76 13.03 -2.66
N HIS A 54 -4.96 13.88 -3.68
CA HIS A 54 -4.32 15.20 -3.77
C HIS A 54 -4.69 16.11 -2.59
N ASP A 55 -5.97 16.25 -2.27
CA ASP A 55 -6.45 17.06 -1.14
C ASP A 55 -5.84 16.59 0.19
N GLN A 56 -5.70 15.28 0.39
CA GLN A 56 -5.08 14.70 1.58
C GLN A 56 -3.57 15.00 1.64
N ALA A 57 -2.87 14.85 0.51
CA ALA A 57 -1.46 15.21 0.41
C ALA A 57 -1.23 16.70 0.73
N GLU A 58 -2.08 17.60 0.23
CA GLU A 58 -1.99 19.03 0.55
C GLU A 58 -2.20 19.29 2.05
N LYS A 59 -3.21 18.67 2.65
CA LYS A 59 -3.49 18.80 4.10
C LYS A 59 -2.34 18.31 4.95
N ARG A 60 -1.79 17.13 4.65
CA ARG A 60 -0.63 16.58 5.37
C ARG A 60 0.59 17.48 5.22
N LEU A 61 0.85 18.01 4.01
CA LEU A 61 1.94 18.96 3.80
C LEU A 61 1.73 20.25 4.61
N ALA A 62 0.51 20.77 4.65
CA ALA A 62 0.18 21.94 5.48
C ALA A 62 0.47 21.70 6.97
N LEU A 63 0.17 20.50 7.48
CA LEU A 63 0.49 20.10 8.85
C LEU A 63 2.01 20.03 9.08
N ALA A 64 2.79 19.52 8.12
CA ALA A 64 4.25 19.48 8.22
C ALA A 64 4.87 20.89 8.34
N TYR A 65 4.39 21.84 7.55
CA TYR A 65 4.79 23.26 7.68
C TYR A 65 4.49 23.80 9.09
N LYS A 66 3.28 23.54 9.61
CA LYS A 66 2.89 23.98 10.96
C LYS A 66 3.72 23.32 12.06
N ALA A 67 3.97 22.02 11.95
CA ALA A 67 4.75 21.24 12.90
C ALA A 67 6.18 21.79 13.02
N LEU A 68 6.78 22.17 11.90
CA LEU A 68 8.12 22.75 11.83
C LEU A 68 8.14 24.28 11.99
N LYS A 69 6.98 24.91 12.25
CA LYS A 69 6.82 26.36 12.41
C LYS A 69 7.34 27.17 11.21
N GLN A 70 7.17 26.62 10.01
CA GLN A 70 7.52 27.25 8.75
C GLN A 70 6.31 27.97 8.16
N GLU A 71 6.54 29.13 7.53
CA GLU A 71 5.51 29.86 6.80
C GLU A 71 5.32 29.27 5.39
N ARG A 72 4.15 29.48 4.77
CA ARG A 72 3.89 29.11 3.36
C ARG A 72 4.57 30.07 2.36
N ALA A 73 5.84 30.38 2.60
CA ALA A 73 6.72 31.11 1.69
C ALA A 73 7.71 30.13 1.02
N PRO A 74 8.44 30.54 -0.04
CA PRO A 74 9.55 29.75 -0.54
C PRO A 74 10.57 29.51 0.58
N VAL A 75 10.92 28.25 0.82
CA VAL A 75 11.84 27.83 1.89
C VAL A 75 13.18 27.41 1.31
N SER A 76 14.24 27.41 2.12
CA SER A 76 15.55 26.93 1.67
C SER A 76 15.48 25.44 1.32
N ARG A 77 16.42 24.94 0.51
CA ARG A 77 16.50 23.51 0.22
C ARG A 77 16.54 22.65 1.49
N ASN A 78 17.30 23.05 2.51
CA ASN A 78 17.39 22.28 3.75
C ASN A 78 16.04 22.22 4.47
N ASP A 79 15.39 23.37 4.63
CA ASP A 79 14.06 23.44 5.25
C ASP A 79 13.01 22.65 4.44
N ALA A 80 13.11 22.67 3.10
CA ALA A 80 12.23 21.90 2.24
C ALA A 80 12.38 20.39 2.48
N PHE A 81 13.62 19.90 2.60
CA PHE A 81 13.87 18.50 2.89
C PHE A 81 13.45 18.12 4.31
N ASP A 82 13.60 19.00 5.30
CA ASP A 82 13.06 18.76 6.64
C ASP A 82 11.53 18.62 6.61
N ILE A 83 10.83 19.51 5.88
CA ILE A 83 9.38 19.42 5.67
C ILE A 83 8.99 18.13 4.96
N MET A 84 9.67 17.77 3.86
CA MET A 84 9.39 16.55 3.10
C MET A 84 9.66 15.30 3.93
N HIS A 85 10.73 15.27 4.73
CA HIS A 85 11.02 14.16 5.62
C HIS A 85 9.98 14.01 6.74
N THR A 86 9.53 15.12 7.32
CA THR A 86 8.43 15.11 8.29
C THR A 86 7.13 14.63 7.67
N TYR A 87 6.80 15.06 6.46
CA TYR A 87 5.66 14.54 5.70
C TYR A 87 5.78 13.03 5.48
N LEU A 88 6.93 12.56 4.98
CA LEU A 88 7.15 11.14 4.66
C LEU A 88 7.11 10.28 5.92
N ALA A 89 7.54 10.80 7.07
CA ALA A 89 7.41 10.11 8.35
C ALA A 89 5.96 9.74 8.66
N THR A 90 5.06 10.70 8.51
CA THR A 90 3.62 10.47 8.71
C THR A 90 3.04 9.62 7.60
N TYR A 91 3.54 9.75 6.36
CA TYR A 91 3.12 8.90 5.24
C TYR A 91 3.50 7.42 5.40
N ILE A 92 4.61 7.11 6.08
CA ILE A 92 5.10 5.73 6.19
C ILE A 92 4.65 5.10 7.51
N LEU A 93 4.77 5.84 8.62
CA LEU A 93 4.55 5.31 9.98
C LEU A 93 3.25 5.81 10.63
N GLY A 94 2.62 6.83 10.06
CA GLY A 94 1.43 7.45 10.63
C GLY A 94 0.16 6.71 10.24
N LYS A 95 -0.86 6.84 11.09
CA LYS A 95 -2.26 6.60 10.73
C LYS A 95 -3.01 7.91 10.87
N GLU A 96 -3.70 8.32 9.81
CA GLU A 96 -4.57 9.49 9.86
C GLU A 96 -5.94 9.06 10.38
N ASP A 97 -6.39 9.73 11.44
CA ASP A 97 -7.69 9.47 12.06
C ASP A 97 -8.64 10.64 11.75
N GLU A 98 -9.80 10.35 11.18
CA GLU A 98 -10.84 11.35 10.93
C GLU A 98 -11.27 12.06 12.23
N GLY A 99 -11.43 13.38 12.15
CA GLY A 99 -11.95 14.19 13.26
C GLY A 99 -10.94 14.49 14.36
N GLU A 100 -9.66 14.13 14.17
CA GLU A 100 -8.58 14.50 15.08
C GLU A 100 -8.31 16.02 15.07
N SER A 101 -7.95 16.57 16.23
CA SER A 101 -7.60 17.99 16.32
C SER A 101 -6.19 18.24 15.76
N GLU A 102 -5.99 19.44 15.20
CA GLU A 102 -4.71 19.85 14.60
C GLU A 102 -3.51 19.66 15.54
N SER A 103 -3.68 19.92 16.85
CA SER A 103 -2.60 19.77 17.82
C SER A 103 -2.16 18.32 17.99
N VAL A 104 -3.11 17.37 17.97
CA VAL A 104 -2.79 15.95 18.13
C VAL A 104 -2.19 15.41 16.82
N ALA A 105 -2.70 15.84 15.67
CA ALA A 105 -2.12 15.50 14.37
C ALA A 105 -0.65 15.96 14.26
N ILE A 106 -0.33 17.17 14.72
CA ILE A 106 1.05 17.68 14.79
C ILE A 106 1.91 16.85 15.75
N GLU A 107 1.39 16.49 16.92
CA GLU A 107 2.11 15.65 17.89
C GLU A 107 2.47 14.29 17.29
N LYS A 108 1.49 13.59 16.71
CA LYS A 108 1.70 12.31 16.02
C LYS A 108 2.72 12.43 14.89
N MET A 109 2.65 13.48 14.09
CA MET A 109 3.60 13.72 12.99
C MET A 109 5.04 13.85 13.50
N LEU A 110 5.24 14.59 14.59
CA LEU A 110 6.56 14.71 15.22
C LEU A 110 7.02 13.38 15.84
N THR A 111 6.11 12.60 16.43
CA THR A 111 6.42 11.24 16.91
C THR A 111 6.83 10.31 15.77
N SER A 112 6.11 10.31 14.65
CA SER A 112 6.50 9.53 13.46
C SER A 112 7.89 9.94 12.97
N ARG A 113 8.22 11.24 12.99
CA ARG A 113 9.55 11.73 12.64
C ARG A 113 10.63 11.19 13.58
N GLN A 114 10.38 11.18 14.88
CA GLN A 114 11.29 10.61 15.88
C GLN A 114 11.48 9.10 15.70
N HIS A 115 10.41 8.36 15.38
CA HIS A 115 10.51 6.92 15.10
C HIS A 115 11.34 6.64 13.84
N LEU A 116 11.16 7.43 12.77
CA LEU A 116 12.03 7.33 11.60
C LEU A 116 13.50 7.55 11.95
N ASP A 117 13.81 8.63 12.68
CA ASP A 117 15.19 8.92 13.11
C ASP A 117 15.74 7.83 14.05
N GLY A 118 14.87 7.14 14.78
CA GLY A 118 15.18 5.96 15.59
C GLY A 118 15.34 4.65 14.82
N GLY A 119 15.20 4.66 13.49
CA GLY A 119 15.38 3.49 12.63
C GLY A 119 14.18 2.56 12.54
N TYR A 120 12.97 3.03 12.87
CA TYR A 120 11.75 2.21 12.80
C TYR A 120 11.33 1.86 11.38
N TYR A 121 11.87 2.57 10.38
CA TYR A 121 11.71 2.23 8.97
C TYR A 121 13.08 1.91 8.37
N PRO A 122 13.44 0.63 8.20
CA PRO A 122 14.78 0.21 7.76
C PRO A 122 15.20 0.79 6.39
N ARG A 123 14.23 1.03 5.50
CA ARG A 123 14.46 1.55 4.13
C ARG A 123 14.39 3.07 4.04
N TRP A 124 14.58 3.76 5.16
CA TRP A 124 14.53 5.21 5.15
C TRP A 124 15.58 5.81 4.20
N THR A 125 16.74 5.17 4.08
CA THR A 125 17.80 5.59 3.15
C THR A 125 17.29 5.59 1.71
N GLU A 126 16.68 4.49 1.26
CA GLU A 126 16.14 4.37 -0.10
C GLU A 126 14.96 5.32 -0.33
N ALA A 127 14.09 5.52 0.67
CA ALA A 127 12.99 6.49 0.58
C ALA A 127 13.50 7.94 0.49
N ALA A 128 14.56 8.29 1.22
CA ALA A 128 15.19 9.60 1.15
C ALA A 128 15.92 9.82 -0.19
N GLU A 129 16.55 8.79 -0.74
CA GLU A 129 17.14 8.83 -2.09
C GLU A 129 16.05 9.03 -3.16
N LEU A 130 14.92 8.33 -3.04
CA LEU A 130 13.76 8.50 -3.91
C LEU A 130 13.22 9.93 -3.85
N LEU A 131 13.11 10.50 -2.64
CA LEU A 131 12.71 11.89 -2.44
C LEU A 131 13.67 12.87 -3.09
N GLN A 132 14.98 12.65 -2.94
CA GLN A 132 16.01 13.48 -3.57
C GLN A 132 15.88 13.46 -5.10
N GLN A 133 15.68 12.28 -5.70
CA GLN A 133 15.47 12.13 -7.14
C GLN A 133 14.19 12.84 -7.60
N ALA A 134 13.10 12.71 -6.83
CA ALA A 134 11.84 13.38 -7.13
C ALA A 134 11.98 14.91 -7.08
N ALA A 135 12.62 15.44 -6.03
CA ALA A 135 12.87 16.87 -5.88
C ALA A 135 13.74 17.44 -7.01
N ASP A 136 14.79 16.72 -7.42
CA ASP A 136 15.65 17.13 -8.52
C ASP A 136 14.96 17.03 -9.89
N ALA A 137 14.00 16.13 -10.06
CA ALA A 137 13.18 16.05 -11.27
C ALA A 137 12.17 17.20 -11.37
N VAL A 138 11.56 17.59 -10.25
CA VAL A 138 10.57 18.67 -10.18
C VAL A 138 11.24 20.06 -10.26
N ALA A 139 12.35 20.24 -9.55
CA ALA A 139 13.04 21.51 -9.42
C ALA A 139 14.57 21.35 -9.51
N PRO A 140 15.12 21.09 -10.73
CA PRO A 140 16.53 20.79 -10.92
C PRO A 140 17.44 21.92 -10.41
N GLY A 141 18.36 21.58 -9.50
CA GLY A 141 19.34 22.55 -8.97
C GLY A 141 18.74 23.68 -8.13
N ALA A 142 17.49 23.57 -7.70
CA ALA A 142 16.84 24.60 -6.90
C ALA A 142 17.47 24.73 -5.51
N SER A 143 17.79 25.97 -5.14
CA SER A 143 18.25 26.36 -3.80
C SER A 143 17.11 26.66 -2.83
N SER A 144 15.90 26.85 -3.36
CA SER A 144 14.67 27.12 -2.61
C SER A 144 13.48 26.46 -3.28
N PHE A 145 12.50 26.06 -2.48
CA PHE A 145 11.31 25.37 -2.96
C PHE A 145 10.05 26.14 -2.56
N GLU A 146 9.13 26.25 -3.52
CA GLU A 146 7.76 26.67 -3.26
C GLU A 146 6.92 25.49 -2.76
N PHE A 147 5.82 25.78 -2.05
CA PHE A 147 4.89 24.76 -1.54
C PHE A 147 4.45 23.77 -2.65
N ALA A 148 4.12 24.27 -3.84
CA ALA A 148 3.69 23.44 -4.97
C ALA A 148 4.79 22.50 -5.47
N GLN A 149 6.06 22.92 -5.42
CA GLN A 149 7.19 22.08 -5.81
C GLN A 149 7.46 20.98 -4.77
N ILE A 150 7.28 21.30 -3.48
CA ILE A 150 7.35 20.31 -2.41
C ILE A 150 6.23 19.27 -2.59
N LEU A 151 4.99 19.71 -2.80
CA LEU A 151 3.85 18.83 -3.02
C LEU A 151 4.08 17.90 -4.22
N ALA A 152 4.45 18.46 -5.37
CA ALA A 152 4.71 17.67 -6.58
C ALA A 152 5.87 16.67 -6.41
N SER A 153 6.88 17.00 -5.59
CA SER A 153 7.97 16.08 -5.27
C SER A 153 7.47 14.91 -4.43
N LEU A 154 6.63 15.17 -3.43
CA LEU A 154 6.04 14.16 -2.56
C LEU A 154 5.05 13.25 -3.29
N GLU A 155 4.23 13.79 -4.20
CA GLU A 155 3.33 12.99 -5.04
C GLU A 155 4.11 12.03 -5.93
N ARG A 156 5.22 12.50 -6.51
CA ARG A 156 6.11 11.66 -7.32
C ARG A 156 6.78 10.55 -6.51
N VAL A 157 7.03 10.77 -5.22
CA VAL A 157 7.49 9.71 -4.30
C VAL A 157 6.38 8.70 -4.06
N ALA A 158 5.14 9.16 -3.82
CA ALA A 158 3.99 8.28 -3.60
C ALA A 158 3.73 7.35 -4.80
N ASP A 159 3.96 7.83 -6.03
CA ASP A 159 3.87 7.02 -7.26
C ASP A 159 4.92 5.90 -7.35
N GLN A 160 6.01 5.96 -6.58
CA GLN A 160 7.18 5.07 -6.72
C GLN A 160 7.51 4.27 -5.48
N ILE A 161 7.00 4.67 -4.31
CA ILE A 161 7.33 4.04 -3.02
C ILE A 161 6.89 2.58 -2.95
N PHE A 162 5.88 2.17 -3.73
CA PHE A 162 5.45 0.77 -3.85
C PHE A 162 6.57 -0.17 -4.31
N HIS A 163 7.54 0.33 -5.09
CA HIS A 163 8.71 -0.47 -5.48
C HIS A 163 9.60 -0.83 -4.29
N LEU A 164 9.67 0.04 -3.29
CA LEU A 164 10.38 -0.26 -2.05
C LEU A 164 9.60 -1.34 -1.30
N GLU A 165 8.30 -1.15 -1.10
CA GLU A 165 7.43 -2.13 -0.43
C GLU A 165 7.49 -3.52 -1.06
N ASN A 166 7.41 -3.60 -2.39
CA ASN A 166 7.46 -4.87 -3.10
C ASN A 166 8.77 -5.66 -2.86
N ARG A 167 9.89 -4.98 -2.62
CA ARG A 167 11.16 -5.65 -2.26
C ARG A 167 11.10 -6.29 -0.87
N GLU A 168 10.45 -5.67 0.11
CA GLU A 168 10.19 -6.33 1.42
C GLU A 168 9.30 -7.55 1.22
N CYS A 169 8.22 -7.40 0.45
CA CYS A 169 7.29 -8.50 0.21
C CYS A 169 8.01 -9.71 -0.39
N GLY A 170 8.94 -9.49 -1.34
CA GLY A 170 9.81 -10.53 -1.86
C GLY A 170 10.72 -11.16 -0.80
N ALA A 171 11.31 -10.35 0.09
CA ALA A 171 12.15 -10.85 1.18
C ALA A 171 11.37 -11.69 2.20
N ILE A 172 10.17 -11.24 2.60
CA ILE A 172 9.25 -11.98 3.49
C ILE A 172 8.85 -13.29 2.82
N ARG A 173 8.44 -13.26 1.54
CA ARG A 173 8.08 -14.45 0.77
C ARG A 173 9.22 -15.45 0.74
N GLN A 174 10.43 -15.01 0.39
CA GLN A 174 11.60 -15.88 0.28
C GLN A 174 11.90 -16.58 1.61
N GLN A 175 11.78 -15.87 2.74
CA GLN A 175 11.99 -16.46 4.06
C GLN A 175 10.91 -17.49 4.41
N LEU A 176 9.64 -17.15 4.24
CA LEU A 176 8.54 -18.08 4.54
C LEU A 176 8.59 -19.32 3.64
N THR A 177 9.01 -19.16 2.39
CA THR A 177 9.17 -20.28 1.44
C THR A 177 10.29 -21.24 1.87
N GLN A 178 11.34 -20.74 2.52
CA GLN A 178 12.40 -21.60 3.09
C GLN A 178 11.95 -22.42 4.30
N LEU A 179 10.81 -22.05 4.90
CA LEU A 179 10.24 -22.70 6.09
C LEU A 179 9.01 -23.54 5.75
N GLU A 180 8.76 -23.82 4.47
CA GLU A 180 7.61 -24.64 4.09
C GLU A 180 7.67 -26.03 4.75
N ASP A 181 6.52 -26.47 5.26
CA ASP A 181 6.36 -27.80 5.88
C ASP A 181 6.69 -28.92 4.87
N HIS A 182 6.34 -28.69 3.60
CA HIS A 182 6.68 -29.54 2.45
C HIS A 182 7.06 -28.67 1.24
N ASP A 183 7.94 -29.19 0.39
CA ASP A 183 8.38 -28.53 -0.85
C ASP A 183 7.18 -27.99 -1.65
N ALA A 184 7.20 -26.68 -1.92
CA ALA A 184 6.22 -25.96 -2.73
C ALA A 184 4.77 -26.07 -2.22
N SER A 185 4.58 -26.11 -0.90
CA SER A 185 3.26 -26.22 -0.28
C SER A 185 2.51 -24.88 -0.14
N GLY A 186 3.22 -23.75 -0.25
CA GLY A 186 2.73 -22.39 0.04
C GLY A 186 2.36 -22.18 1.50
N ARG A 187 2.85 -23.04 2.41
CA ARG A 187 2.41 -23.09 3.81
C ARG A 187 3.58 -23.34 4.76
N VAL A 188 3.59 -22.60 5.86
CA VAL A 188 4.52 -22.78 6.98
C VAL A 188 3.75 -23.20 8.23
N THR A 189 4.31 -24.06 9.08
CA THR A 189 3.67 -24.39 10.35
C THR A 189 3.58 -23.15 11.23
N LEU A 190 2.50 -23.00 12.01
CA LEU A 190 2.36 -21.84 12.89
C LEU A 190 3.50 -21.78 13.92
N ALA A 191 4.03 -22.94 14.33
CA ALA A 191 5.19 -23.03 15.20
C ALA A 191 6.45 -22.47 14.54
N ASP A 192 6.75 -22.88 13.30
CA ASP A 192 7.93 -22.38 12.57
C ASP A 192 7.79 -20.90 12.23
N PHE A 193 6.59 -20.45 11.85
CA PHE A 193 6.25 -19.05 11.63
C PHE A 193 6.64 -18.17 12.83
N TYR A 194 6.24 -18.55 14.04
CA TYR A 194 6.60 -17.82 15.27
C TYR A 194 8.02 -18.07 15.76
N ASN A 195 8.64 -19.21 15.42
CA ASN A 195 10.01 -19.56 15.82
C ASN A 195 11.08 -18.93 14.91
N THR A 196 10.66 -18.22 13.87
CA THR A 196 11.55 -17.41 13.03
C THR A 196 12.24 -16.33 13.87
N THR A 197 13.51 -16.53 14.21
CA THR A 197 14.35 -15.55 14.92
C THR A 197 15.15 -14.76 13.89
N LEU A 198 14.98 -13.44 13.80
CA LEU A 198 15.78 -12.63 12.86
C LEU A 198 16.97 -11.95 13.54
N HIS A 199 18.07 -11.93 12.79
CA HIS A 199 19.17 -10.98 12.93
C HIS A 199 19.01 -9.81 11.94
N ASN A 200 17.79 -9.27 11.77
CA ASN A 200 17.47 -8.03 11.03
C ASN A 200 16.19 -7.44 11.66
N PHE A 201 15.94 -6.13 11.57
CA PHE A 201 14.90 -5.39 12.33
C PHE A 201 13.46 -5.93 12.22
N PHE A 202 13.18 -6.71 11.17
CA PHE A 202 11.99 -7.55 11.10
C PHE A 202 11.98 -8.70 12.09
N SER A 203 12.87 -8.79 13.09
CA SER A 203 12.81 -9.75 14.21
C SER A 203 11.52 -9.71 15.03
N SER A 204 10.59 -8.83 14.66
CA SER A 204 9.21 -8.71 15.11
C SER A 204 8.15 -9.01 14.02
N ALA A 205 8.53 -9.48 12.82
CA ALA A 205 7.69 -9.51 11.62
C ALA A 205 6.54 -10.51 11.68
N PHE A 206 6.69 -11.58 12.45
CA PHE A 206 5.70 -12.64 12.54
C PHE A 206 5.09 -12.64 13.93
N THR A 207 4.36 -11.57 14.25
CA THR A 207 3.78 -11.35 15.58
C THR A 207 2.26 -11.26 15.56
N GLU A 208 1.66 -11.36 14.38
CA GLU A 208 0.21 -11.44 14.21
C GLU A 208 -0.37 -12.53 15.09
N SER A 209 -1.38 -12.18 15.88
CA SER A 209 -2.09 -13.15 16.70
C SER A 209 -2.76 -14.21 15.82
N GLU A 210 -2.83 -15.44 16.33
CA GLU A 210 -3.57 -16.53 15.67
C GLU A 210 -5.02 -16.14 15.34
N HIS A 211 -5.67 -15.38 16.23
CA HIS A 211 -7.02 -14.86 15.99
C HIS A 211 -7.07 -13.96 14.76
N TYR A 212 -6.12 -13.03 14.62
CA TYR A 212 -6.05 -12.14 13.46
C TYR A 212 -5.77 -12.91 12.17
N LEU A 213 -4.81 -13.84 12.19
CA LEU A 213 -4.49 -14.69 11.04
C LEU A 213 -5.70 -15.52 10.58
N ARG A 214 -6.49 -16.05 11.52
CA ARG A 214 -7.72 -16.77 11.25
C ARG A 214 -8.79 -15.88 10.62
N ASP A 215 -9.07 -14.73 11.24
CA ASP A 215 -10.09 -13.79 10.77
C ASP A 215 -9.77 -13.25 9.38
N ALA A 216 -8.48 -13.08 9.08
CA ALA A 216 -8.02 -12.62 7.77
C ALA A 216 -7.86 -13.76 6.74
N GLY A 217 -8.20 -15.01 7.09
CA GLY A 217 -8.10 -16.15 6.19
C GLY A 217 -6.68 -16.58 5.85
N ALA A 218 -5.68 -16.14 6.62
CA ALA A 218 -4.28 -16.53 6.46
C ALA A 218 -3.92 -17.82 7.22
N LEU A 219 -4.85 -18.44 7.95
CA LEU A 219 -4.62 -19.65 8.74
C LEU A 219 -5.37 -20.86 8.17
N ASP A 220 -4.64 -21.92 7.84
CA ASP A 220 -5.14 -23.24 7.46
C ASP A 220 -5.20 -24.15 8.68
N GLU A 221 -6.42 -24.47 9.13
CA GLU A 221 -6.70 -25.37 10.26
C GLU A 221 -7.37 -26.68 9.82
N SER A 222 -7.23 -27.05 8.53
CA SER A 222 -7.81 -28.28 7.98
C SER A 222 -7.31 -29.55 8.67
N VAL A 223 -6.12 -29.51 9.27
CA VAL A 223 -5.53 -30.60 10.05
C VAL A 223 -5.57 -30.25 11.55
N PRO A 224 -6.36 -31.00 12.36
CA PRO A 224 -6.48 -30.73 13.79
C PRO A 224 -5.12 -30.74 14.50
N GLY A 225 -4.82 -29.65 15.22
CA GLY A 225 -3.61 -29.51 16.02
C GLY A 225 -2.34 -29.16 15.24
N MET A 226 -2.42 -28.95 13.92
CA MET A 226 -1.30 -28.49 13.09
C MET A 226 -1.72 -27.30 12.22
N PRO A 227 -2.01 -26.14 12.84
CA PRO A 227 -2.34 -24.93 12.10
C PRO A 227 -1.13 -24.48 11.26
N ARG A 228 -1.41 -24.02 10.04
CA ARG A 228 -0.40 -23.55 9.09
C ARG A 228 -0.76 -22.17 8.57
N VAL A 229 0.22 -21.30 8.41
CA VAL A 229 0.02 -20.01 7.76
C VAL A 229 0.08 -20.21 6.24
N ILE A 230 -0.93 -19.70 5.54
CA ILE A 230 -0.99 -19.67 4.08
C ILE A 230 -0.18 -18.45 3.64
N ILE A 231 1.04 -18.68 3.12
CA ILE A 231 2.01 -17.64 2.77
C ILE A 231 1.42 -16.54 1.86
N PRO A 232 0.75 -16.85 0.73
CA PRO A 232 0.18 -15.80 -0.13
C PRO A 232 -0.87 -14.95 0.58
N ASN A 233 -1.73 -15.56 1.41
CA ASN A 233 -2.74 -14.82 2.16
C ASN A 233 -2.11 -13.94 3.25
N TYR A 234 -1.01 -14.40 3.87
CA TYR A 234 -0.26 -13.61 4.84
C TYR A 234 0.37 -12.36 4.20
N LEU A 235 0.99 -12.49 3.02
CA LEU A 235 1.58 -11.36 2.32
C LEU A 235 0.56 -10.26 1.97
N MET A 236 -0.70 -10.64 1.76
CA MET A 236 -1.80 -9.73 1.43
C MET A 236 -2.51 -9.10 2.64
N LEU A 237 -2.01 -9.33 3.87
CA LEU A 237 -2.60 -8.74 5.07
C LEU A 237 -2.36 -7.23 5.14
N ASP A 238 -3.34 -6.49 5.68
CA ASP A 238 -3.21 -5.06 5.97
C ASP A 238 -1.99 -4.73 6.86
N SER A 239 -1.53 -5.69 7.69
CA SER A 239 -0.32 -5.52 8.50
C SER A 239 0.97 -5.44 7.68
N ASN A 240 0.95 -5.89 6.42
CA ASN A 240 2.04 -5.83 5.46
C ASN A 240 1.91 -4.66 4.46
N CYS A 241 1.00 -3.71 4.71
CA CYS A 241 0.82 -2.52 3.88
C CYS A 241 1.30 -1.26 4.60
N LEU A 242 1.81 -0.29 3.82
CA LEU A 242 1.88 1.11 4.26
C LEU A 242 0.49 1.74 4.14
N GLY A 243 -0.10 2.09 5.28
CA GLY A 243 -1.43 2.70 5.34
C GLY A 243 -1.41 4.08 5.97
N SER A 244 -1.19 5.11 5.16
CA SER A 244 -1.27 6.51 5.62
C SER A 244 -2.36 7.35 4.95
N SER A 245 -2.98 6.85 3.88
CA SER A 245 -4.14 7.50 3.28
C SER A 245 -5.43 6.88 3.82
N GLU A 246 -6.48 7.69 3.87
CA GLU A 246 -7.84 7.21 4.15
C GLU A 246 -8.42 6.49 2.93
N TYR A 247 -7.83 6.72 1.74
CA TYR A 247 -8.35 6.29 0.45
C TYR A 247 -7.61 5.10 -0.14
N TYR A 248 -6.32 4.91 0.21
CA TYR A 248 -5.52 3.81 -0.32
C TYR A 248 -4.44 3.35 0.68
N ALA A 249 -3.95 2.14 0.46
CA ALA A 249 -2.78 1.59 1.11
C ALA A 249 -1.80 1.08 0.04
N VAL A 250 -0.51 1.18 0.31
CA VAL A 250 0.53 0.61 -0.54
C VAL A 250 0.91 -0.74 0.03
N CYS A 251 0.51 -1.80 -0.66
CA CYS A 251 0.66 -3.19 -0.22
C CYS A 251 1.62 -3.97 -1.12
N CYS A 252 1.88 -5.23 -0.76
CA CYS A 252 2.52 -6.19 -1.63
C CYS A 252 1.78 -6.30 -2.98
N ILE A 253 2.54 -6.46 -4.06
CA ILE A 253 1.97 -6.69 -5.39
C ILE A 253 1.35 -8.08 -5.41
N ASP A 254 0.10 -8.16 -5.88
CA ASP A 254 -0.53 -9.44 -6.17
C ASP A 254 -0.02 -9.96 -7.52
N GLU A 255 0.82 -11.01 -7.47
CA GLU A 255 1.35 -11.66 -8.66
C GLU A 255 0.25 -12.29 -9.54
N CYS A 256 -0.89 -12.64 -8.94
CA CYS A 256 -2.04 -13.13 -9.70
C CYS A 256 -2.66 -12.03 -10.55
N GLU A 257 -2.73 -10.79 -10.04
CA GLU A 257 -3.21 -9.64 -10.82
C GLU A 257 -2.25 -9.32 -11.97
N VAL A 258 -0.94 -9.43 -11.78
CA VAL A 258 0.04 -9.27 -12.87
C VAL A 258 -0.18 -10.31 -13.98
N LEU A 259 -0.45 -11.56 -13.61
CA LEU A 259 -0.79 -12.62 -14.56
C LEU A 259 -2.12 -12.33 -15.28
N LEU A 260 -3.13 -11.88 -14.54
CA LEU A 260 -4.43 -11.50 -15.11
C LEU A 260 -4.29 -10.32 -16.07
N ASP A 261 -3.56 -9.26 -15.70
CA ASP A 261 -3.25 -8.12 -16.57
C ASP A 261 -2.60 -8.58 -17.89
N THR A 262 -1.71 -9.56 -17.83
CA THR A 262 -1.05 -10.12 -19.02
C THR A 262 -2.03 -10.90 -19.90
N ILE A 263 -3.00 -11.58 -19.30
CA ILE A 263 -4.07 -12.28 -20.03
C ILE A 263 -5.05 -11.27 -20.65
N GLU A 264 -5.48 -10.29 -19.87
CA GLU A 264 -6.46 -9.28 -20.27
C GLU A 264 -5.92 -8.36 -21.37
N SER A 265 -4.65 -7.97 -21.29
CA SER A 265 -3.96 -7.20 -22.33
C SER A 265 -3.79 -7.95 -23.64
N GLN A 266 -3.99 -9.27 -23.68
CA GLN A 266 -4.01 -10.06 -24.92
C GLN A 266 -5.43 -10.33 -25.42
N ILE A 267 -6.41 -10.41 -24.52
CA ILE A 267 -7.81 -10.73 -24.87
C ILE A 267 -8.57 -9.48 -25.31
N HIS A 268 -8.39 -8.34 -24.63
CA HIS A 268 -9.11 -7.09 -24.85
C HIS A 268 -10.64 -7.23 -24.93
N ALA A 269 -11.20 -8.19 -24.19
CA ALA A 269 -12.62 -8.51 -24.20
C ALA A 269 -13.06 -9.03 -22.82
N PRO A 270 -14.31 -8.79 -22.40
CA PRO A 270 -14.81 -9.19 -21.08
C PRO A 270 -14.99 -10.71 -20.93
N THR A 271 -14.83 -11.48 -22.01
CA THR A 271 -14.91 -12.94 -22.00
C THR A 271 -13.94 -13.54 -23.01
N ALA A 272 -13.46 -14.75 -22.74
CA ALA A 272 -12.63 -15.52 -23.66
C ALA A 272 -13.07 -16.98 -23.71
N SER A 273 -12.80 -17.63 -24.84
CA SER A 273 -13.07 -19.07 -24.97
C SER A 273 -12.07 -19.88 -24.14
N PRO A 274 -12.45 -21.06 -23.61
CA PRO A 274 -11.52 -21.93 -22.89
C PRO A 274 -10.24 -22.22 -23.68
N LYS A 275 -10.35 -22.42 -25.00
CA LYS A 275 -9.19 -22.67 -25.89
C LYS A 275 -8.21 -21.49 -25.90
N GLN A 276 -8.72 -20.27 -25.98
CA GLN A 276 -7.89 -19.05 -25.99
C GLN A 276 -7.18 -18.88 -24.64
N LEU A 277 -7.90 -19.07 -23.52
CA LEU A 277 -7.31 -19.01 -22.18
C LEU A 277 -6.23 -20.06 -21.99
N THR A 278 -6.47 -21.32 -22.37
CA THR A 278 -5.45 -22.38 -22.26
C THR A 278 -4.20 -22.06 -23.06
N GLN A 279 -4.33 -21.48 -24.26
CA GLN A 279 -3.17 -21.09 -25.07
C GLN A 279 -2.34 -19.99 -24.40
N LEU A 280 -2.99 -18.96 -23.85
CA LEU A 280 -2.35 -17.84 -23.17
C LEU A 280 -1.65 -18.27 -21.87
N VAL A 281 -2.34 -19.02 -21.01
CA VAL A 281 -1.78 -19.49 -19.74
C VAL A 281 -0.59 -20.43 -19.97
N SER A 282 -0.65 -21.27 -21.01
CA SER A 282 0.46 -22.17 -21.34
C SER A 282 1.74 -21.42 -21.77
N SER A 283 1.62 -20.22 -22.34
CA SER A 283 2.79 -19.38 -22.65
C SER A 283 3.33 -18.65 -21.42
N LEU A 284 2.48 -18.27 -20.46
CA LEU A 284 2.90 -17.52 -19.26
C LEU A 284 3.76 -18.35 -18.32
N GLY A 285 3.40 -19.62 -18.11
CA GLY A 285 4.18 -20.52 -17.26
C GLY A 285 5.60 -20.81 -17.76
N ALA A 286 5.88 -20.55 -19.04
CA ALA A 286 7.21 -20.69 -19.63
C ALA A 286 8.10 -19.46 -19.43
N GLU A 287 7.53 -18.27 -19.21
CA GLU A 287 8.27 -17.03 -18.93
C GLU A 287 8.60 -16.89 -17.43
N TYR A 288 7.65 -17.22 -16.54
CA TYR A 288 7.89 -17.16 -15.08
C TYR A 288 8.94 -18.17 -14.59
N ALA A 289 9.07 -19.32 -15.26
CA ALA A 289 10.10 -20.31 -14.94
C ALA A 289 11.52 -19.90 -15.37
N LEU A 290 11.68 -18.75 -16.05
CA LEU A 290 12.97 -18.22 -16.50
C LEU A 290 13.48 -17.03 -15.65
N ASP A 291 12.65 -16.51 -14.75
CA ASP A 291 12.97 -15.39 -13.85
C ASP A 291 13.17 -15.83 -12.37
N GLU A 292 13.16 -17.13 -12.08
CA GLU A 292 13.72 -17.74 -10.85
C GLU A 292 15.21 -18.10 -11.02
#